data_AF-A0A8T1CPG0-F1
#
_entry.id   AF-A0A8T1CPG0-F1
#
_cell.length_a   1.000
_cell.length_b   1.000
_cell.length_c   1.000
_cell.angle_alpha   90.00
_cell.angle_beta   90.00
_cell.angle_gamma   90.00
#
_symmetry.space_group_name_H-M   'P 1'
#
loop_
_entity.id
_entity.type
_entity.pdbx_description
1 polymer ?
#
loop_
_entity_poly.entity_id
_entity_poly.type
_entity_poly.pdbx_seq_one_letter_code
_entity_poly.pdbx_strand_id
1 'polypeptide(L)' 'IEELVEAVKAAYWELPPSTINAAFLSLQGSMDLCILDGGGNAFKPPHIGKAKLQREGRLPESVQCSPETAAIMSQLRIA' A
#
# COMPACT_ATOMS: atom_id res chain seq x y z
N ILE A 1 -10.73 15.96 -14.48
CA ILE A 1 -9.35 15.47 -14.18
C ILE A 1 -8.60 16.52 -13.37
N GLU A 2 -8.54 17.78 -13.80
CA GLU A 2 -7.86 18.86 -13.05
C GLU A 2 -8.38 19.01 -11.61
N GLU A 3 -9.70 19.04 -11.42
CA GLU A 3 -10.33 19.11 -10.10
C GLU A 3 -9.87 17.98 -9.16
N LEU A 4 -9.76 16.75 -9.68
CA LEU A 4 -9.29 15.60 -8.91
C LEU A 4 -7.82 15.78 -8.50
N VAL A 5 -6.98 16.26 -9.42
CA VAL A 5 -5.55 16.51 -9.15
C VAL A 5 -5.40 17.58 -8.07
N GLU A 6 -6.16 18.67 -8.15
CA GLU A 6 -6.12 19.74 -7.16
C GLU A 6 -6.64 19.28 -5.79
N ALA A 7 -7.71 18.48 -5.75
CA ALA A 7 -8.20 17.88 -4.51
C ALA A 7 -7.15 16.98 -3.84
N VAL A 8 -6.44 16.15 -4.63
CA VAL A 8 -5.37 15.28 -4.11
C VAL A 8 -4.20 16.11 -3.57
N LYS A 9 -3.79 17.17 -4.29
CA LYS A 9 -2.73 18.08 -3.81
C LYS A 9 -3.12 18.77 -2.51
N ALA A 10 -4.35 19.28 -2.42
CA ALA A 10 -4.84 19.93 -1.21
C ALA A 10 -4.82 18.96 -0.01
N ALA A 11 -5.36 17.75 -0.19
CA ALA A 11 -5.34 16.71 0.84
C ALA A 11 -3.92 16.31 1.26
N TYR A 12 -2.98 16.25 0.32
CA TYR A 12 -1.58 15.96 0.62
C TYR A 12 -0.96 17.00 1.56
N TRP A 13 -1.28 18.29 1.38
CA TRP A 13 -0.76 19.36 2.25
C TRP A 13 -1.52 19.51 3.57
N GLU A 14 -2.80 19.12 3.62
CA GLU A 14 -3.64 19.19 4.82
C GLU A 14 -3.35 18.06 5.81
N LEU A 15 -3.00 16.86 5.33
CA LEU A 15 -2.84 15.68 6.18
C LEU A 15 -1.44 15.61 6.82
N PRO A 16 -1.35 15.11 8.08
CA PRO A 16 -0.06 14.84 8.69
C PRO A 16 0.76 13.83 7.86
N PRO A 17 2.08 14.00 7.74
CA PRO A 17 2.93 13.06 7.01
C PRO A 17 2.81 11.60 7.49
N SER A 18 2.58 11.40 8.80
CA SER A 18 2.36 10.08 9.39
C SER A 18 1.08 9.41 8.88
N THR A 19 0.01 10.18 8.63
CA THR A 19 -1.25 9.70 8.06
C THR A 19 -1.06 9.29 6.61
N ILE A 20 -0.37 10.12 5.82
CA ILE A 20 -0.07 9.85 4.41
C ILE A 20 0.77 8.57 4.29
N ASN A 21 1.82 8.44 5.10
CA ASN A 21 2.67 7.25 5.10
C ASN A 21 1.88 6.00 5.52
N ALA A 22 1.02 6.11 6.54
CA ALA A 22 0.19 4.98 6.96
C ALA A 22 -0.81 4.53 5.88
N ALA A 23 -1.37 5.47 5.10
CA ALA A 23 -2.22 5.18 3.96
C ALA A 23 -1.42 4.48 2.84
N PHE A 24 -0.22 4.99 2.53
CA PHE A 24 0.65 4.41 1.51
C PHE A 24 1.08 2.97 1.84
N LEU A 25 1.47 2.68 3.09
CA LEU A 25 1.78 1.31 3.52
C LEU A 25 0.55 0.39 3.49
N SER A 26 -0.65 0.93 3.70
CA SER A 26 -1.89 0.15 3.55
C SER A 26 -2.15 -0.21 2.09
N LEU A 27 -1.93 0.75 1.18
CA LEU A 27 -2.05 0.52 -0.25
C LEU A 27 -1.09 -0.56 -0.72
N GLN A 28 0.18 -0.53 -0.30
CA GLN A 28 1.17 -1.55 -0.66
C GLN A 28 0.72 -2.95 -0.22
N GLY A 29 0.18 -3.09 1.00
CA GLY A 29 -0.39 -4.36 1.46
C GLY A 29 -1.62 -4.81 0.65
N SER A 30 -2.52 -3.89 0.30
CA SER A 30 -3.64 -4.20 -0.58
C SER A 30 -3.20 -4.62 -1.98
N MET A 31 -2.12 -4.04 -2.52
CA MET A 31 -1.57 -4.42 -3.83
C MET A 31 -1.06 -5.86 -3.83
N ASP A 32 -0.44 -6.32 -2.73
CA ASP A 32 -0.04 -7.72 -2.57
C ASP A 32 -1.27 -8.65 -2.70
N LEU A 33 -2.34 -8.34 -1.97
CA LEU A 33 -3.58 -9.13 -2.02
C LEU A 33 -4.31 -9.04 -3.37
N CYS A 34 -4.28 -7.88 -4.03
CA CYS A 34 -4.81 -7.73 -5.38
C CYS A 34 -4.09 -8.66 -6.36
N ILE A 35 -2.76 -8.77 -6.28
CA ILE A 35 -1.99 -9.65 -7.18
C ILE A 35 -2.34 -11.12 -6.89
N LEU A 36 -2.48 -11.50 -5.62
CA LEU A 36 -2.91 -12.85 -5.22
C LEU A 36 -4.33 -13.18 -5.70
N ASP A 37 -5.22 -12.19 -5.76
CA ASP A 37 -6.60 -12.32 -6.24
C ASP A 37 -6.73 -12.11 -7.77
N GLY A 38 -5.62 -12.19 -8.53
CA GLY A 38 -5.63 -12.06 -9.99
C GLY A 38 -6.09 -10.69 -10.50
N GLY A 39 -5.85 -9.63 -9.73
CA GLY A 39 -6.32 -8.26 -9.98
C GLY A 39 -7.66 -7.93 -9.33
N GLY A 40 -8.30 -8.87 -8.65
CA GLY A 40 -9.50 -8.65 -7.86
C GLY A 40 -9.25 -7.84 -6.58
N ASN A 41 -10.33 -7.53 -5.88
CA ASN A 41 -10.31 -6.80 -4.62
C ASN A 41 -11.16 -7.48 -3.53
N ALA A 42 -11.44 -8.77 -3.68
CA ALA A 42 -12.30 -9.54 -2.79
C ALA A 42 -11.55 -10.03 -1.54
N PHE A 43 -10.82 -9.11 -0.88
CA PHE A 43 -10.00 -9.42 0.29
C PHE A 43 -10.25 -8.45 1.44
N LYS A 44 -9.85 -8.88 2.64
CA LYS A 44 -9.80 -8.00 3.81
C LYS A 44 -8.49 -7.21 3.79
N PRO A 45 -8.52 -5.89 4.02
CA PRO A 45 -7.29 -5.10 4.09
C PRO A 45 -6.31 -5.66 5.13
N PRO A 46 -5.01 -5.78 4.80
CA PRO A 46 -4.04 -6.32 5.73
C PRO A 46 -3.65 -5.29 6.80
N HIS A 47 -3.58 -5.74 8.06
CA HIS A 47 -3.27 -4.89 9.21
C HIS A 47 -1.92 -5.28 9.84
N ILE A 48 -0.88 -4.45 9.63
CA ILE A 48 0.46 -4.67 10.22
C ILE A 48 0.69 -3.93 11.54
N GLY A 49 -0.35 -3.33 12.14
CA GLY A 49 -0.20 -2.57 13.39
C GLY A 49 0.63 -1.29 13.26
N LYS A 50 0.47 -0.54 12.16
CA LYS A 50 1.28 0.65 11.80
C LYS A 50 1.50 1.64 12.95
N ALA A 51 0.45 2.00 13.70
CA ALA A 51 0.58 2.93 14.82
C ALA A 51 1.52 2.42 15.93
N LYS A 52 1.48 1.10 16.21
CA LYS A 52 2.39 0.47 17.17
C LYS A 52 3.82 0.49 16.66
N LEU A 53 4.03 0.08 15.41
CA LEU A 53 5.36 0.07 14.78
C LEU A 53 5.98 1.47 14.70
N GLN A 54 5.18 2.50 14.37
CA GLN A 54 5.63 3.88 14.35
C GLN A 54 6.13 4.34 15.72
N ARG A 55 5.37 4.05 16.79
CA ARG A 55 5.74 4.40 18.16
C ARG A 55 7.02 3.68 18.61
N GLU A 56 7.26 2.48 18.11
CA GLU A 56 8.48 1.70 18.39
C GLU A 56 9.68 2.08 17.50
N GLY A 57 9.51 2.99 16.53
CA GLY A 57 10.55 3.33 15.56
C GLY A 57 10.86 2.18 14.57
N ARG A 58 9.90 1.27 14.38
CA ARG A 58 10.03 0.03 13.59
C ARG A 58 9.08 -0.01 12.39
N LEU A 59 8.41 1.10 12.07
CA LEU A 59 7.55 1.15 10.89
C LEU A 59 8.43 1.06 9.63
N PRO A 60 8.17 0.10 8.72
CA PRO A 60 8.96 -0.01 7.51
C PRO A 60 8.66 1.14 6.55
N GLU A 61 9.63 1.49 5.71
CA GLU A 61 9.45 2.46 4.61
C GLU A 61 8.62 1.87 3.46
N SER A 62 8.72 0.55 3.24
CA SER A 62 7.95 -0.20 2.26
C SER A 62 7.59 -1.59 2.76
N VAL A 63 6.47 -2.12 2.28
CA VAL A 63 5.99 -3.48 2.58
C VAL A 63 6.57 -4.43 1.54
N GLN A 64 7.23 -5.48 2.02
CA GLN A 64 7.73 -6.55 1.14
C GLN A 64 6.54 -7.37 0.61
N CYS A 65 6.57 -7.69 -0.68
CA CYS A 65 5.61 -8.62 -1.26
C CYS A 65 5.74 -10.01 -0.61
N SER A 66 4.63 -10.74 -0.52
CA SER A 66 4.67 -12.13 -0.12
C SER A 66 5.46 -12.99 -1.12
N PRO A 67 6.08 -14.10 -0.69
CA PRO A 67 6.75 -15.03 -1.61
C PRO A 67 5.85 -15.49 -2.76
N GLU A 68 4.55 -15.64 -2.50
CA GLU A 68 3.52 -16.01 -3.46
C GLU A 68 3.33 -14.92 -4.52
N THR A 69 3.13 -13.67 -4.11
CA THR A 69 3.07 -12.51 -5.02
C THR A 69 4.36 -12.40 -5.83
N ALA A 70 5.52 -12.54 -5.19
CA ALA A 70 6.81 -12.49 -5.88
C ALA A 70 6.94 -13.59 -6.95
N ALA A 71 6.45 -14.81 -6.67
CA ALA A 71 6.42 -15.90 -7.63
C ALA A 71 5.51 -15.58 -8.83
N ILE A 72 4.29 -15.09 -8.58
CA ILE A 72 3.35 -14.65 -9.63
C ILE A 72 4.00 -13.57 -10.51
N MET A 73 4.58 -12.54 -9.89
CA MET A 73 5.24 -11.45 -10.61
C MET A 73 6.48 -11.91 -11.40
N SER A 74 7.20 -12.92 -10.92
CA SER A 74 8.34 -13.50 -11.64
C SER A 74 7.90 -14.28 -12.89
N GLN A 75 6.71 -14.89 -12.86
CA GLN A 75 6.11 -15.63 -13.97
C GLN A 75 5.43 -14.69 -14.97
N LEU A 76 4.97 -13.51 -14.51
CA LEU A 76 4.48 -12.42 -15.35
C LEU A 76 5.60 -11.69 -16.12
N ARG A 77 6.87 -12.12 -15.97
CA ARG A 77 7.94 -11.75 -16.91
C ARG A 77 7.69 -12.43 -18.25
N ILE A 78 6.76 -11.92 -19.05
CA ILE A 78 6.49 -12.39 -20.40
C ILE A 78 6.36 -11.20 -21.36
N ALA A 79 7.08 -11.38 -22.48
CA ALA A 79 6.91 -10.81 -23.82
C ALA A 79 7.30 -9.35 -24.07
#